data_AF-A0A5E8A0L8-F1
#
_entry.id   AF-A0A5E8A0L8-F1
#
_cell.length_a   1.000
_cell.length_b   1.000
_cell.length_c   1.000
_cell.angle_alpha   90.00
_cell.angle_beta   90.00
_cell.angle_gamma   90.00
#
_symmetry.space_group_name_H-M   'P 1'
#
loop_
_entity.id
_entity.type
_entity.pdbx_description
1 polymer ?
#
loop_
_entity_poly.entity_id
_entity_poly.type
_entity_poly.pdbx_seq_one_letter_code
_entity_poly.pdbx_strand_id
1 'polypeptide(L)'
;MTIVKRMSFILLASTACVALSACDGADSVGSPGEGVIVVPATPTPSPTPSPTPTPTPGTPATSCPTGTTDVGIIGNYRSCRLPSAITSALSLPKVAGVAYEINGRVDVGVDVGGAGSALGGIPTTLTIAAGSLIYANTTNSDNDFMVVNRGSKLIAEGTETQPIIFTAQANLTGGVNDESQGLWGGIILAGRAPISNCNTTVTGGSAACENVVEGTSTALYGGAVPTDSSGTVRYVQIRYSGTVISPNNELQGLTLGGTGSATVLDHIQIHNSSDDGIEIFGGRSNLRYLAITGADDDGLDTDVGWQGFVQFVLAIQKPSNTTGDNYSTEIDSNNNEDALPRQRYNLANFTFVQTSTATNAAIRLRGGADAVFVNGIVSNPGGACLNVIAGADAGGKTTIRPANAALEDNGPPVFNSVVFSCTTPYAETAVNGITVTTAEQQALFRAGSNNTEAAAAGSVLTGTFLPAGVASTTTAFNASTLNPSGTAFLVNTSYVGAVNGSTDTWYRGWTCNSNRASFGTTSSACTALPTS
;
A
#
# COMPACT_ATOMS: atom_id res chain seq x y z
N MET A 1 54.98 -9.57 -28.95
CA MET A 1 53.77 -9.82 -29.76
C MET A 1 52.78 -8.72 -29.41
N THR A 2 52.95 -7.59 -30.07
CA THR A 2 52.26 -6.32 -29.84
C THR A 2 51.73 -5.89 -31.19
N ILE A 3 50.53 -5.30 -31.25
CA ILE A 3 49.72 -4.99 -32.44
C ILE A 3 48.69 -6.09 -32.77
N VAL A 4 47.62 -6.19 -31.98
CA VAL A 4 46.22 -6.41 -32.45
C VAL A 4 45.27 -6.06 -31.29
N LYS A 5 44.90 -4.79 -31.10
CA LYS A 5 43.76 -4.41 -30.23
C LYS A 5 43.28 -2.95 -30.42
N ARG A 6 43.34 -2.43 -31.65
CA ARG A 6 42.86 -1.07 -31.99
C ARG A 6 42.14 -0.97 -33.35
N MET A 7 41.45 -2.03 -33.79
CA MET A 7 40.68 -1.99 -35.06
C MET A 7 39.19 -2.35 -34.95
N SER A 8 38.69 -2.79 -33.78
CA SER A 8 37.27 -3.12 -33.64
C SER A 8 36.37 -1.93 -33.29
N PHE A 9 36.92 -0.75 -33.00
CA PHE A 9 36.16 0.46 -32.63
C PHE A 9 35.89 1.42 -33.80
N ILE A 10 36.40 1.13 -35.01
CA ILE A 10 36.24 2.00 -36.19
C ILE A 10 35.17 1.45 -37.16
N LEU A 11 34.75 0.18 -37.04
CA LEU A 11 33.81 -0.43 -37.98
C LEU A 11 32.32 -0.29 -37.62
N LEU A 12 31.97 0.28 -36.46
CA LEU A 12 30.57 0.50 -36.04
C LEU A 12 30.07 1.94 -36.21
N ALA A 13 30.96 2.88 -36.60
CA ALA A 13 30.61 4.30 -36.76
C ALA A 13 30.31 4.71 -38.22
N SER A 14 30.46 3.80 -39.19
CA SER A 14 30.34 4.09 -40.63
C SER A 14 29.01 3.68 -41.27
N THR A 15 28.04 3.16 -40.51
CA THR A 15 26.71 2.76 -41.01
C THR A 15 25.58 3.72 -40.66
N ALA A 16 25.87 4.84 -39.97
CA ALA A 16 24.87 5.84 -39.58
C ALA A 16 24.84 7.12 -40.46
N CYS A 17 25.64 7.20 -41.54
CA CYS A 17 25.74 8.41 -42.37
C CYS A 17 25.29 8.23 -43.84
N VAL A 18 24.59 7.15 -44.21
CA VAL A 18 24.16 6.90 -45.62
C VAL A 18 22.63 7.00 -45.81
N ALA A 19 21.86 7.43 -44.80
CA ALA A 19 20.41 7.60 -44.89
C ALA A 19 19.95 9.07 -44.81
N LEU A 20 20.76 10.02 -45.29
CA LEU A 20 20.39 11.44 -45.34
C LEU A 20 20.96 12.15 -46.59
N SER A 21 20.69 11.61 -47.78
CA SER A 21 20.97 12.30 -49.05
C SER A 21 20.07 11.81 -50.20
N ALA A 22 18.76 11.81 -49.98
CA ALA A 22 17.78 11.59 -51.04
C ALA A 22 16.52 12.43 -50.79
N CYS A 23 16.65 13.74 -51.01
CA CYS A 23 15.55 14.61 -51.46
C CYS A 23 16.18 15.66 -52.37
N ASP A 24 16.02 15.43 -53.66
CA ASP A 24 16.43 16.33 -54.73
C ASP A 24 15.54 17.57 -54.72
N GLY A 25 16.17 18.69 -55.05
CA GLY A 25 15.57 20.01 -55.08
C GLY A 25 14.57 20.16 -56.22
N ALA A 26 13.68 21.13 -56.03
CA ALA A 26 12.64 21.49 -56.96
C ALA A 26 13.20 22.02 -58.29
N ASP A 27 13.14 21.23 -59.37
CA ASP A 27 13.41 21.70 -60.74
C ASP A 27 12.54 21.02 -61.83
N SER A 28 11.38 20.46 -61.49
CA SER A 28 10.46 19.96 -62.53
C SER A 28 8.98 20.17 -62.18
N VAL A 29 8.51 21.40 -62.44
CA VAL A 29 7.08 21.69 -62.62
C VAL A 29 6.90 22.62 -63.81
N GLY A 30 6.54 22.04 -64.95
CA GLY A 30 6.00 22.77 -66.09
C GLY A 30 4.53 23.13 -65.85
N SER A 31 4.16 24.37 -66.12
CA SER A 31 2.79 24.88 -66.02
C SER A 31 1.91 24.33 -67.15
N PRO A 32 0.78 23.66 -66.86
CA PRO A 32 -0.31 23.54 -67.81
C PRO A 32 -1.19 24.80 -67.70
N GLY A 33 -1.56 25.36 -68.86
CA GLY A 33 -2.28 26.62 -68.98
C GLY A 33 -3.68 26.64 -68.37
N GLU A 34 -4.26 27.84 -68.37
CA GLU A 34 -5.53 28.18 -67.70
C GLU A 34 -6.70 27.31 -68.16
N GLY A 35 -7.17 26.47 -67.24
CA GLY A 35 -8.46 25.78 -67.31
C GLY A 35 -9.46 26.43 -66.36
N VAL A 36 -10.67 26.69 -66.84
CA VAL A 36 -11.79 27.23 -66.06
C VAL A 36 -12.24 26.19 -65.01
N ILE A 37 -12.08 26.53 -63.73
CA ILE A 37 -12.57 25.71 -62.61
C ILE A 37 -14.06 26.02 -62.39
N VAL A 38 -14.92 25.02 -62.59
CA VAL A 38 -16.30 25.03 -62.07
C VAL A 38 -16.23 24.56 -60.61
N VAL A 39 -16.50 25.47 -59.67
CA VAL A 39 -16.56 25.17 -58.23
C VAL A 39 -17.92 24.53 -57.90
N PRO A 40 -17.98 23.27 -57.44
CA PRO A 40 -19.22 22.70 -56.92
C PRO A 40 -19.61 23.37 -55.61
N ALA A 41 -20.91 23.62 -55.40
CA ALA A 41 -21.41 24.17 -54.16
C ALA A 41 -21.00 23.29 -52.96
N THR A 42 -20.45 23.92 -51.93
CA THR A 42 -20.06 23.30 -50.66
C THR A 42 -21.26 22.59 -50.01
N PRO A 43 -21.16 21.30 -49.66
CA PRO A 43 -22.19 20.63 -48.88
C PRO A 43 -22.29 21.28 -47.50
N THR A 44 -23.52 21.56 -47.07
CA THR A 44 -23.83 22.13 -45.75
C THR A 44 -23.23 21.25 -44.65
N PRO A 45 -22.48 21.82 -43.68
CA PRO A 45 -21.91 21.04 -42.58
C PRO A 45 -23.03 20.38 -41.77
N SER A 46 -22.86 19.10 -41.46
CA SER A 46 -23.71 18.39 -40.50
C SER A 46 -23.66 19.13 -39.16
N PRO A 47 -24.81 19.33 -38.46
CA PRO A 47 -24.81 20.03 -37.19
C PRO A 47 -23.87 19.32 -36.21
N THR A 48 -22.95 20.09 -35.63
CA THR A 48 -22.09 19.65 -34.53
C THR A 48 -22.99 19.04 -33.45
N PRO A 49 -22.72 17.81 -32.96
CA PRO A 49 -23.45 17.29 -31.82
C PRO A 49 -23.32 18.29 -30.68
N SER A 50 -24.45 18.69 -30.11
CA SER A 50 -24.48 19.59 -28.95
C SER A 50 -23.53 19.02 -27.90
N PRO A 51 -22.63 19.84 -27.29
CA PRO A 51 -21.84 19.36 -26.17
C PRO A 51 -22.82 18.84 -25.12
N THR A 52 -22.66 17.57 -24.72
CA THR A 52 -23.36 17.04 -23.56
C THR A 52 -23.01 17.96 -22.39
N PRO A 53 -23.99 18.57 -21.71
CA PRO A 53 -23.71 19.47 -20.61
C PRO A 53 -22.85 18.72 -19.59
N THR A 54 -21.65 19.24 -19.32
CA THR A 54 -20.86 18.78 -18.18
C THR A 54 -21.70 19.08 -16.94
N PRO A 55 -22.08 18.07 -16.14
CA PRO A 55 -22.90 18.31 -14.96
C PRO A 55 -22.19 19.34 -14.07
N THR A 56 -22.95 20.32 -13.60
CA THR A 56 -22.48 21.29 -12.61
C THR A 56 -21.99 20.51 -11.38
N PRO A 57 -20.85 20.87 -10.77
CA PRO A 57 -20.38 20.25 -9.53
C PRO A 57 -21.51 20.09 -8.52
N GLY A 58 -21.67 18.89 -7.97
CA GLY A 58 -22.77 18.56 -7.05
C GLY A 58 -24.09 18.09 -7.68
N THR A 59 -24.14 17.81 -8.98
CA THR A 59 -25.30 17.17 -9.63
C THR A 59 -24.98 15.76 -10.13
N PRO A 60 -25.89 14.78 -10.00
CA PRO A 60 -25.69 13.43 -10.53
C PRO A 60 -25.48 13.44 -12.05
N ALA A 61 -24.53 12.64 -12.54
CA ALA A 61 -24.34 12.46 -13.97
C ALA A 61 -25.58 11.85 -14.65
N THR A 62 -25.76 12.16 -15.93
CA THR A 62 -26.92 11.71 -16.72
C THR A 62 -26.92 10.21 -16.99
N SER A 63 -25.74 9.58 -17.02
CA SER A 63 -25.57 8.17 -17.38
C SER A 63 -24.30 7.61 -16.77
N CYS A 64 -24.26 6.28 -16.62
CA CYS A 64 -23.06 5.59 -16.21
C CYS A 64 -22.06 5.37 -17.36
N PRO A 65 -20.75 5.41 -17.08
CA PRO A 65 -19.72 5.01 -18.04
C PRO A 65 -19.87 3.56 -18.51
N THR A 66 -19.39 3.28 -19.72
CA THR A 66 -19.44 1.93 -20.32
C THR A 66 -18.81 0.88 -19.41
N GLY A 67 -19.41 -0.31 -19.36
CA GLY A 67 -18.95 -1.42 -18.51
C GLY A 67 -19.47 -1.39 -17.07
N THR A 68 -20.33 -0.42 -16.75
CA THR A 68 -21.02 -0.32 -15.45
C THR A 68 -22.54 -0.25 -15.63
N THR A 69 -23.29 -0.55 -14.57
CA THR A 69 -24.76 -0.53 -14.58
C THR A 69 -25.27 0.65 -13.78
N ASP A 70 -26.18 1.44 -14.35
CA ASP A 70 -26.88 2.51 -13.62
C ASP A 70 -27.85 1.90 -12.61
N VAL A 71 -27.64 2.20 -11.33
CA VAL A 71 -28.48 1.72 -10.22
C VAL A 71 -29.15 2.87 -9.47
N GLY A 72 -29.25 4.03 -10.10
CA GLY A 72 -29.94 5.20 -9.58
C GLY A 72 -29.00 6.28 -9.06
N ILE A 73 -29.49 7.04 -8.08
CA ILE A 73 -28.79 8.20 -7.51
C ILE A 73 -28.52 7.93 -6.03
N ILE A 74 -27.29 8.24 -5.60
CA ILE A 74 -26.86 8.17 -4.21
C ILE A 74 -26.21 9.49 -3.80
N GLY A 75 -26.79 10.17 -2.80
CA GLY A 75 -26.40 11.53 -2.47
C GLY A 75 -26.46 12.44 -3.70
N ASN A 76 -25.32 13.02 -4.08
CA ASN A 76 -25.17 13.89 -5.25
C ASN A 76 -24.61 13.18 -6.49
N TYR A 77 -24.58 11.85 -6.50
CA TYR A 77 -23.90 11.06 -7.53
C TYR A 77 -24.85 10.10 -8.26
N ARG A 78 -24.60 9.90 -9.54
CA ARG A 78 -25.07 8.76 -10.31
C ARG A 78 -24.30 7.53 -9.83
N SER A 79 -25.01 6.52 -9.34
CA SER A 79 -24.40 5.26 -8.92
C SER A 79 -24.20 4.32 -10.10
N CYS A 80 -22.95 3.91 -10.30
CA CYS A 80 -22.52 3.07 -11.41
C CYS A 80 -21.90 1.78 -10.91
N ARG A 81 -22.72 0.74 -10.82
CA ARG A 81 -22.33 -0.57 -10.31
C ARG A 81 -21.33 -1.28 -11.21
N LEU A 82 -20.26 -1.76 -10.59
CA LEU A 82 -19.27 -2.63 -11.21
C LEU A 82 -19.84 -4.04 -11.43
N PRO A 83 -19.43 -4.75 -12.48
CA PRO A 83 -19.67 -6.19 -12.58
C PRO A 83 -19.08 -6.93 -11.37
N SER A 84 -19.76 -7.96 -10.86
CA SER A 84 -19.21 -8.81 -9.80
C SER A 84 -17.96 -9.58 -10.25
N ALA A 85 -17.81 -9.83 -11.55
CA ALA A 85 -16.59 -10.38 -12.15
C ALA A 85 -16.18 -9.58 -13.38
N ILE A 86 -14.98 -9.01 -13.35
CA ILE A 86 -14.39 -8.21 -14.42
C ILE A 86 -13.42 -9.10 -15.20
N THR A 87 -13.93 -9.76 -16.25
CA THR A 87 -13.18 -10.74 -17.08
C THR A 87 -12.63 -10.16 -18.39
N SER A 88 -12.74 -8.83 -18.56
CA SER A 88 -12.09 -8.08 -19.63
C SER A 88 -11.67 -6.72 -19.10
N ALA A 89 -10.68 -6.09 -19.74
CA ALA A 89 -10.14 -4.83 -19.27
C ALA A 89 -11.24 -3.77 -19.11
N LEU A 90 -11.32 -3.18 -17.91
CA LEU A 90 -12.32 -2.17 -17.56
C LEU A 90 -11.61 -0.89 -17.13
N SER A 91 -12.06 0.24 -17.68
CA SER A 91 -11.58 1.57 -17.28
C SER A 91 -12.72 2.35 -16.64
N LEU A 92 -12.46 2.90 -15.45
CA LEU A 92 -13.36 3.77 -14.71
C LEU A 92 -12.87 5.22 -14.88
N PRO A 93 -13.40 5.98 -15.85
CA PRO A 93 -13.01 7.37 -16.08
C PRO A 93 -13.50 8.30 -14.96
N LYS A 94 -12.76 9.38 -14.69
CA LYS A 94 -13.26 10.45 -13.84
C LYS A 94 -14.36 11.21 -14.57
N VAL A 95 -15.60 11.04 -14.12
CA VAL A 95 -16.77 11.78 -14.59
C VAL A 95 -17.39 12.52 -13.40
N ALA A 96 -17.59 13.83 -13.54
CA ALA A 96 -18.22 14.64 -12.51
C ALA A 96 -19.63 14.10 -12.22
N GLY A 97 -19.97 13.96 -10.94
CA GLY A 97 -21.27 13.42 -10.51
C GLY A 97 -21.43 11.91 -10.69
N VAL A 98 -20.37 11.14 -10.94
CA VAL A 98 -20.39 9.66 -10.91
C VAL A 98 -19.71 9.14 -9.64
N ALA A 99 -20.29 8.10 -9.06
CA ALA A 99 -19.64 7.25 -8.06
C ALA A 99 -19.79 5.78 -8.47
N TYR A 100 -18.70 5.03 -8.42
CA TYR A 100 -18.70 3.61 -8.80
C TYR A 100 -19.04 2.73 -7.62
N GLU A 101 -19.97 1.80 -7.79
CA GLU A 101 -20.46 0.95 -6.70
C GLU A 101 -19.81 -0.45 -6.74
N ILE A 102 -19.21 -0.84 -5.62
CA ILE A 102 -18.89 -2.22 -5.24
C ILE A 102 -20.14 -2.77 -4.54
N ASN A 103 -20.64 -3.93 -5.00
CA ASN A 103 -21.83 -4.56 -4.43
C ASN A 103 -21.58 -6.07 -4.27
N GLY A 104 -21.44 -6.52 -3.03
CA GLY A 104 -20.87 -7.79 -2.65
C GLY A 104 -19.37 -7.86 -3.03
N ARG A 105 -18.89 -9.07 -3.27
CA ARG A 105 -17.55 -9.31 -3.80
C ARG A 105 -17.44 -8.89 -5.27
N VAL A 106 -16.43 -8.08 -5.59
CA VAL A 106 -16.01 -7.76 -6.96
C VAL A 106 -14.65 -8.40 -7.26
N ASP A 107 -14.62 -9.31 -8.23
CA ASP A 107 -13.41 -9.98 -8.70
C ASP A 107 -12.83 -9.30 -9.95
N VAL A 108 -11.57 -8.86 -9.89
CA VAL A 108 -10.81 -8.43 -11.08
C VAL A 108 -10.06 -9.62 -11.65
N GLY A 109 -10.55 -10.09 -12.81
CA GLY A 109 -10.11 -11.29 -13.49
C GLY A 109 -10.41 -12.58 -12.73
N VAL A 110 -10.01 -13.70 -13.33
CA VAL A 110 -10.11 -15.04 -12.75
C VAL A 110 -8.70 -15.53 -12.47
N ASP A 111 -8.51 -16.06 -11.25
CA ASP A 111 -7.22 -16.55 -10.76
C ASP A 111 -6.49 -17.45 -11.77
N VAL A 112 -5.26 -17.08 -12.12
CA VAL A 112 -4.38 -17.86 -13.03
C VAL A 112 -3.51 -18.88 -12.28
N GLY A 113 -3.64 -18.99 -10.95
CA GLY A 113 -2.85 -19.87 -10.10
C GLY A 113 -1.43 -19.36 -9.85
N GLY A 114 -0.75 -19.92 -8.85
CA GLY A 114 0.63 -19.57 -8.50
C GLY A 114 1.64 -19.77 -9.64
N ALA A 115 1.38 -20.75 -10.51
CA ALA A 115 2.16 -21.00 -11.73
C ALA A 115 1.79 -20.11 -12.92
N GLY A 116 0.65 -19.41 -12.89
CA GLY A 116 0.18 -18.58 -14.01
C GLY A 116 -0.53 -19.32 -15.14
N SER A 117 -0.91 -20.59 -14.94
CA SER A 117 -1.48 -21.46 -15.97
C SER A 117 -2.71 -22.26 -15.52
N ALA A 118 -3.44 -21.79 -14.49
CA ALA A 118 -4.65 -22.44 -14.04
C ALA A 118 -5.71 -22.47 -15.15
N LEU A 119 -6.44 -23.59 -15.25
CA LEU A 119 -7.51 -23.77 -16.22
C LEU A 119 -8.63 -22.77 -15.95
N GLY A 120 -9.00 -21.99 -16.97
CA GLY A 120 -10.06 -20.98 -16.84
C GLY A 120 -9.59 -19.67 -16.20
N GLY A 121 -8.30 -19.52 -15.89
CA GLY A 121 -7.73 -18.24 -15.46
C GLY A 121 -7.84 -17.17 -16.54
N ILE A 122 -8.22 -15.95 -16.14
CA ILE A 122 -8.43 -14.80 -17.02
C ILE A 122 -7.74 -13.59 -16.38
N PRO A 123 -6.48 -13.29 -16.77
CA PRO A 123 -5.80 -12.11 -16.25
C PRO A 123 -6.47 -10.86 -16.82
N THR A 124 -6.87 -9.94 -15.94
CA THR A 124 -7.58 -8.72 -16.32
C THR A 124 -6.94 -7.50 -15.68
N THR A 125 -7.10 -6.33 -16.29
CA THR A 125 -6.72 -5.05 -15.68
C THR A 125 -7.96 -4.19 -15.42
N LEU A 126 -8.12 -3.76 -14.17
CA LEU A 126 -9.03 -2.68 -13.78
C LEU A 126 -8.22 -1.38 -13.69
N THR A 127 -8.58 -0.38 -14.49
CA THR A 127 -7.95 0.94 -14.46
C THR A 127 -8.92 1.96 -13.88
N ILE A 128 -8.46 2.76 -12.92
CA ILE A 128 -9.25 3.79 -12.24
C ILE A 128 -8.54 5.12 -12.44
N ALA A 129 -9.22 6.07 -13.06
CA ALA A 129 -8.66 7.39 -13.31
C ALA A 129 -8.56 8.22 -12.03
N ALA A 130 -7.57 9.11 -11.96
CA ALA A 130 -7.37 10.04 -10.85
C ALA A 130 -8.65 10.82 -10.50
N GLY A 131 -8.90 11.02 -9.20
CA GLY A 131 -10.07 11.73 -8.68
C GLY A 131 -11.38 10.95 -8.71
N SER A 132 -11.37 9.68 -9.15
CA SER A 132 -12.56 8.82 -9.15
C SER A 132 -13.01 8.49 -7.72
N LEU A 133 -14.33 8.35 -7.56
CA LEU A 133 -14.97 7.95 -6.31
C LEU A 133 -15.55 6.55 -6.48
N ILE A 134 -15.17 5.64 -5.58
CA ILE A 134 -15.63 4.27 -5.50
C ILE A 134 -16.23 4.07 -4.11
N TYR A 135 -17.39 3.41 -4.03
CA TYR A 135 -18.06 3.16 -2.77
C TYR A 135 -18.64 1.74 -2.68
N ALA A 136 -18.70 1.20 -1.47
CA ALA A 136 -19.34 -0.07 -1.15
C ALA A 136 -20.82 0.08 -0.75
N ASN A 137 -21.68 -0.79 -1.27
CA ASN A 137 -23.13 -0.81 -1.01
C ASN A 137 -23.50 -1.49 0.33
N THR A 138 -23.60 -0.69 1.39
CA THR A 138 -23.95 -1.20 2.73
C THR A 138 -25.43 -1.54 2.93
N THR A 139 -26.24 -1.67 1.87
CA THR A 139 -27.68 -2.01 1.96
C THR A 139 -27.99 -3.46 1.63
N ASN A 140 -27.00 -4.20 1.12
CA ASN A 140 -27.12 -5.63 0.91
C ASN A 140 -26.70 -6.40 2.19
N SER A 141 -26.98 -7.71 2.22
CA SER A 141 -26.61 -8.58 3.34
C SER A 141 -25.21 -9.19 3.21
N ASP A 142 -24.56 -8.97 2.08
CA ASP A 142 -23.26 -9.54 1.76
C ASP A 142 -22.14 -8.58 2.22
N ASN A 143 -20.92 -9.09 2.35
CA ASN A 143 -19.78 -8.21 2.58
C ASN A 143 -19.33 -7.62 1.24
N ASP A 144 -19.17 -6.30 1.19
CA ASP A 144 -18.67 -5.59 0.02
C ASP A 144 -17.15 -5.48 0.07
N PHE A 145 -16.44 -6.02 -0.91
CA PHE A 145 -14.97 -5.91 -1.02
C PHE A 145 -14.50 -6.18 -2.45
N MET A 146 -13.26 -5.78 -2.74
CA MET A 146 -12.65 -6.00 -4.06
C MET A 146 -11.47 -6.97 -3.95
N VAL A 147 -11.45 -7.99 -4.81
CA VAL A 147 -10.33 -8.92 -4.96
C VAL A 147 -9.70 -8.73 -6.33
N VAL A 148 -8.41 -8.41 -6.37
CA VAL A 148 -7.60 -8.47 -7.58
C VAL A 148 -6.92 -9.83 -7.60
N ASN A 149 -7.47 -10.76 -8.37
CA ASN A 149 -7.00 -12.14 -8.42
C ASN A 149 -5.59 -12.25 -9.02
N ARG A 150 -4.87 -13.32 -8.70
CA ARG A 150 -3.53 -13.56 -9.24
C ARG A 150 -3.53 -13.46 -10.76
N GLY A 151 -2.50 -12.81 -11.31
CA GLY A 151 -2.35 -12.52 -12.73
C GLY A 151 -3.10 -11.29 -13.23
N SER A 152 -4.04 -10.76 -12.45
CA SER A 152 -4.75 -9.51 -12.73
C SER A 152 -4.05 -8.30 -12.11
N LYS A 153 -4.50 -7.10 -12.49
CA LYS A 153 -3.92 -5.83 -12.05
C LYS A 153 -4.99 -4.81 -11.70
N LEU A 154 -4.72 -4.06 -10.64
CA LEU A 154 -5.38 -2.78 -10.35
C LEU A 154 -4.42 -1.64 -10.71
N ILE A 155 -4.84 -0.77 -11.61
CA ILE A 155 -4.15 0.47 -11.95
C ILE A 155 -4.99 1.62 -11.40
N ALA A 156 -4.74 1.97 -10.14
CA ALA A 156 -5.36 3.09 -9.44
C ALA A 156 -4.28 4.16 -9.21
N GLU A 157 -4.12 5.06 -10.17
CA GLU A 157 -3.12 6.13 -10.14
C GLU A 157 -3.81 7.49 -10.00
N GLY A 158 -4.04 7.89 -8.75
CA GLY A 158 -4.43 9.24 -8.40
C GLY A 158 -3.29 10.24 -8.58
N THR A 159 -3.55 11.48 -8.14
CA THR A 159 -2.52 12.53 -8.03
C THR A 159 -2.64 13.22 -6.69
N GLU A 160 -1.62 14.01 -6.31
CA GLU A 160 -1.64 14.83 -5.09
C GLU A 160 -2.94 15.65 -4.94
N THR A 161 -3.46 16.20 -6.04
CA THR A 161 -4.66 17.05 -6.05
C THR A 161 -5.95 16.30 -6.42
N GLN A 162 -5.85 15.07 -6.91
CA GLN A 162 -6.97 14.24 -7.34
C GLN A 162 -6.75 12.80 -6.88
N PRO A 163 -6.76 12.54 -5.56
CA PRO A 163 -6.66 11.19 -5.04
C PRO A 163 -7.88 10.36 -5.49
N ILE A 164 -7.68 9.05 -5.66
CA ILE A 164 -8.79 8.11 -5.81
C ILE A 164 -9.30 7.79 -4.42
N ILE A 165 -10.63 7.80 -4.22
CA ILE A 165 -11.25 7.53 -2.92
C ILE A 165 -12.09 6.27 -3.03
N PHE A 166 -11.76 5.28 -2.21
CA PHE A 166 -12.61 4.14 -1.87
C PHE A 166 -13.23 4.38 -0.49
N THR A 167 -14.54 4.24 -0.38
CA THR A 167 -15.29 4.52 0.85
C THR A 167 -16.58 3.69 0.94
N ALA A 168 -17.42 3.98 1.92
CA ALA A 168 -18.73 3.36 2.07
C ALA A 168 -19.88 4.26 1.58
N GLN A 169 -21.03 3.67 1.25
CA GLN A 169 -22.24 4.40 0.86
C GLN A 169 -22.64 5.49 1.87
N ALA A 170 -22.48 5.23 3.17
CA ALA A 170 -22.77 6.20 4.23
C ALA A 170 -21.95 7.50 4.08
N ASN A 171 -20.73 7.45 3.54
CA ASN A 171 -19.93 8.65 3.33
C ASN A 171 -20.55 9.55 2.24
N LEU A 172 -21.18 8.96 1.22
CA LEU A 172 -21.83 9.68 0.11
C LEU A 172 -23.12 10.38 0.55
N THR A 173 -23.77 9.88 1.61
CA THR A 173 -25.02 10.43 2.14
C THR A 173 -24.83 11.30 3.38
N GLY A 174 -23.57 11.53 3.80
CA GLY A 174 -23.26 12.30 5.02
C GLY A 174 -23.54 11.55 6.32
N GLY A 175 -23.66 10.22 6.25
CA GLY A 175 -23.93 9.33 7.38
C GLY A 175 -22.68 8.81 8.11
N VAL A 176 -21.50 9.41 7.90
CA VAL A 176 -20.26 9.05 8.61
C VAL A 176 -19.81 10.19 9.52
N ASN A 177 -19.08 9.82 10.57
CA ASN A 177 -18.34 10.71 11.45
C ASN A 177 -16.91 10.16 11.66
N ASP A 178 -16.10 10.87 12.44
CA ASP A 178 -14.70 10.50 12.70
C ASP A 178 -14.52 9.18 13.49
N GLU A 179 -15.61 8.60 14.00
CA GLU A 179 -15.60 7.30 14.71
C GLU A 179 -16.21 6.17 13.88
N SER A 180 -16.71 6.47 12.68
CA SER A 180 -17.23 5.45 11.76
C SER A 180 -16.07 4.56 11.29
N GLN A 181 -16.33 3.27 11.16
CA GLN A 181 -15.41 2.23 10.69
C GLN A 181 -16.25 0.99 10.33
N GLY A 182 -15.65 -0.03 9.73
CA GLY A 182 -16.29 -1.34 9.60
C GLY A 182 -17.46 -1.35 8.61
N LEU A 183 -17.44 -0.45 7.64
CA LEU A 183 -18.56 -0.24 6.72
C LEU A 183 -18.43 -1.06 5.44
N TRP A 184 -17.26 -1.65 5.17
CA TRP A 184 -17.00 -2.54 4.03
C TRP A 184 -15.64 -3.24 4.19
N GLY A 185 -15.36 -4.29 3.43
CA GLY A 185 -14.19 -5.16 3.62
C GLY A 185 -12.89 -4.75 2.90
N GLY A 186 -12.82 -3.56 2.31
CA GLY A 186 -11.57 -3.05 1.73
C GLY A 186 -11.13 -3.71 0.41
N ILE A 187 -9.82 -3.66 0.15
CA ILE A 187 -9.20 -4.07 -1.13
C ILE A 187 -8.16 -5.15 -0.88
N ILE A 188 -8.21 -6.22 -1.65
CA ILE A 188 -7.27 -7.33 -1.61
C ILE A 188 -6.51 -7.40 -2.93
N LEU A 189 -5.17 -7.38 -2.87
CA LEU A 189 -4.29 -7.68 -3.99
C LEU A 189 -3.69 -9.07 -3.80
N ALA A 190 -4.17 -10.05 -4.57
CA ALA A 190 -3.62 -11.40 -4.57
C ALA A 190 -2.58 -11.54 -5.68
N GLY A 191 -1.34 -11.82 -5.30
CA GLY A 191 -0.20 -11.99 -6.20
C GLY A 191 0.37 -13.41 -6.19
N ARG A 192 1.40 -13.61 -7.01
CA ARG A 192 2.09 -14.90 -7.21
C ARG A 192 3.50 -14.94 -6.62
N ALA A 193 3.85 -13.98 -5.78
CA ALA A 193 5.15 -13.96 -5.12
C ALA A 193 5.19 -14.97 -3.94
N PRO A 194 6.41 -15.40 -3.54
CA PRO A 194 6.59 -16.40 -2.49
C PRO A 194 5.95 -16.07 -1.15
N ILE A 195 5.32 -17.07 -0.54
CA ILE A 195 4.79 -17.09 0.83
C ILE A 195 5.34 -18.31 1.56
N SER A 196 5.28 -18.33 2.89
CA SER A 196 5.78 -19.45 3.70
C SER A 196 4.68 -20.42 4.20
N ASN A 197 3.44 -19.95 4.31
CA ASN A 197 2.29 -20.67 4.88
C ASN A 197 1.42 -21.35 3.80
N CYS A 198 1.84 -22.50 3.28
CA CYS A 198 1.06 -23.20 2.25
C CYS A 198 -0.17 -23.93 2.84
N ASN A 199 -1.32 -23.87 2.16
CA ASN A 199 -2.57 -24.56 2.52
C ASN A 199 -2.52 -26.09 2.30
N THR A 200 -1.46 -26.59 1.68
CA THR A 200 -1.18 -28.01 1.43
C THR A 200 0.27 -28.33 1.76
N THR A 201 0.62 -29.61 1.88
CA THR A 201 1.99 -30.05 2.19
C THR A 201 2.90 -29.91 0.97
N VAL A 202 3.35 -28.68 0.70
CA VAL A 202 4.33 -28.33 -0.32
C VAL A 202 5.40 -27.41 0.26
N THR A 203 6.52 -27.27 -0.43
CA THR A 203 7.60 -26.37 0.00
C THR A 203 7.16 -24.90 -0.14
N GLY A 204 7.40 -24.11 0.90
CA GLY A 204 7.21 -22.67 0.88
C GLY A 204 7.97 -21.99 -0.27
N GLY A 205 7.37 -20.95 -0.84
CA GLY A 205 7.86 -20.25 -2.02
C GLY A 205 7.86 -21.05 -3.34
N SER A 206 7.32 -22.28 -3.35
CA SER A 206 7.09 -23.03 -4.60
C SER A 206 5.85 -22.52 -5.34
N ALA A 207 5.72 -22.85 -6.63
CA ALA A 207 4.59 -22.42 -7.44
C ALA A 207 3.24 -23.03 -7.00
N ALA A 208 3.30 -24.12 -6.22
CA ALA A 208 2.13 -24.77 -5.62
C ALA A 208 1.85 -24.29 -4.19
N CYS A 209 2.75 -23.49 -3.58
CA CYS A 209 2.52 -22.90 -2.28
C CYS A 209 1.56 -21.73 -2.44
N GLU A 210 0.35 -21.92 -1.96
CA GLU A 210 -0.70 -20.92 -1.93
C GLU A 210 -1.48 -21.00 -0.63
N ASN A 211 -2.21 -19.93 -0.31
CA ASN A 211 -3.15 -19.94 0.79
C ASN A 211 -4.38 -19.07 0.44
N VAL A 212 -5.43 -19.17 1.26
CA VAL A 212 -6.63 -18.36 1.12
C VAL A 212 -6.44 -17.07 1.92
N VAL A 213 -6.70 -15.92 1.30
CA VAL A 213 -6.78 -14.64 2.02
C VAL A 213 -7.96 -14.73 2.98
N GLU A 214 -7.73 -14.36 4.23
CA GLU A 214 -8.78 -14.29 5.24
C GLU A 214 -9.95 -13.40 4.82
N GLY A 215 -11.11 -13.67 5.41
CA GLY A 215 -12.39 -13.02 5.14
C GLY A 215 -13.01 -13.34 3.77
N THR A 216 -12.26 -13.92 2.82
CA THR A 216 -12.73 -14.16 1.44
C THR A 216 -13.33 -15.55 1.18
N SER A 217 -13.00 -16.52 2.03
CA SER A 217 -13.22 -17.98 1.86
C SER A 217 -12.57 -18.65 0.64
N THR A 218 -12.21 -17.91 -0.43
CA THR A 218 -11.79 -18.52 -1.71
C THR A 218 -10.75 -17.73 -2.51
N ALA A 219 -10.36 -16.51 -2.10
CA ALA A 219 -9.33 -15.76 -2.83
C ALA A 219 -7.95 -16.34 -2.52
N LEU A 220 -7.34 -17.01 -3.51
CA LEU A 220 -6.02 -17.62 -3.34
C LEU A 220 -4.91 -16.64 -3.66
N TYR A 221 -3.84 -16.68 -2.87
CA TYR A 221 -2.59 -15.94 -3.08
C TYR A 221 -1.37 -16.85 -2.97
N GLY A 222 -0.21 -16.39 -3.44
CA GLY A 222 1.04 -17.13 -3.38
C GLY A 222 1.45 -17.80 -4.69
N GLY A 223 2.73 -18.13 -4.78
CA GLY A 223 3.37 -18.73 -5.94
C GLY A 223 4.90 -18.62 -5.84
N ALA A 224 5.59 -18.71 -6.98
CA ALA A 224 7.05 -18.69 -7.05
C ALA A 224 7.62 -17.52 -7.88
N VAL A 225 6.87 -16.42 -8.04
CA VAL A 225 7.24 -15.30 -8.91
C VAL A 225 7.52 -14.03 -8.07
N PRO A 226 8.74 -13.85 -7.53
CA PRO A 226 9.12 -12.66 -6.74
C PRO A 226 8.82 -11.33 -7.42
N THR A 227 8.91 -11.29 -8.76
CA THR A 227 8.73 -10.10 -9.59
C THR A 227 7.32 -9.98 -10.17
N ASP A 228 6.33 -10.67 -9.60
CA ASP A 228 4.93 -10.51 -9.99
C ASP A 228 4.47 -9.05 -9.79
N SER A 229 3.43 -8.65 -10.51
CA SER A 229 2.87 -7.29 -10.40
C SER A 229 1.35 -7.38 -10.32
N SER A 230 0.81 -6.99 -9.17
CA SER A 230 -0.63 -6.81 -8.93
C SER A 230 -1.11 -5.41 -9.38
N GLY A 231 -0.23 -4.62 -10.00
CA GLY A 231 -0.53 -3.30 -10.56
C GLY A 231 0.11 -2.13 -9.80
N THR A 232 -0.60 -1.01 -9.75
CA THR A 232 -0.17 0.25 -9.14
C THR A 232 -1.30 0.84 -8.33
N VAL A 233 -1.06 1.08 -7.05
CA VAL A 233 -1.96 1.81 -6.15
C VAL A 233 -1.19 3.03 -5.68
N ARG A 234 -1.58 4.20 -6.22
CA ARG A 234 -0.93 5.46 -5.94
C ARG A 234 -1.89 6.62 -5.72
N TYR A 235 -1.63 7.44 -4.69
CA TYR A 235 -2.50 8.55 -4.27
C TYR A 235 -3.94 8.06 -4.08
N VAL A 236 -4.09 7.06 -3.21
CA VAL A 236 -5.37 6.39 -2.92
C VAL A 236 -5.73 6.58 -1.45
N GLN A 237 -7.00 6.85 -1.19
CA GLN A 237 -7.58 6.81 0.13
C GLN A 237 -8.56 5.64 0.23
N ILE A 238 -8.41 4.81 1.26
CA ILE A 238 -9.32 3.72 1.62
C ILE A 238 -9.90 4.10 2.98
N ARG A 239 -11.20 4.41 3.01
CA ARG A 239 -11.86 4.96 4.19
C ARG A 239 -12.91 3.99 4.73
N TYR A 240 -13.00 3.89 6.05
CA TYR A 240 -14.05 3.20 6.79
C TYR A 240 -14.19 1.71 6.47
N SER A 241 -13.07 1.07 6.10
CA SER A 241 -12.97 -0.36 5.80
C SER A 241 -12.99 -1.22 7.06
N GLY A 242 -12.67 -2.50 6.94
CA GLY A 242 -12.70 -3.46 8.04
C GLY A 242 -14.00 -4.26 8.04
N THR A 243 -13.94 -5.58 8.22
CA THR A 243 -15.12 -6.38 8.57
C THR A 243 -14.70 -7.68 9.26
N VAL A 244 -15.21 -7.91 10.47
CA VAL A 244 -15.02 -9.18 11.17
C VAL A 244 -15.99 -10.23 10.65
N ILE A 245 -15.50 -11.25 9.94
CA ILE A 245 -16.35 -12.35 9.43
C ILE A 245 -16.58 -13.39 10.52
N SER A 246 -15.50 -13.74 11.22
CA SER A 246 -15.47 -14.58 12.42
C SER A 246 -14.14 -14.34 13.13
N PRO A 247 -13.95 -14.75 14.41
CA PRO A 247 -12.69 -14.48 15.11
C PRO A 247 -11.45 -15.02 14.37
N ASN A 248 -10.45 -14.16 14.13
CA ASN A 248 -9.22 -14.43 13.36
C ASN A 248 -9.49 -14.81 11.89
N ASN A 249 -10.50 -14.19 11.30
CA ASN A 249 -10.84 -14.26 9.89
C ASN A 249 -11.58 -12.98 9.52
N GLU A 250 -10.83 -11.96 9.17
CA GLU A 250 -11.33 -10.62 8.98
C GLU A 250 -10.99 -10.07 7.57
N LEU A 251 -11.43 -8.85 7.30
CA LEU A 251 -11.21 -8.13 6.04
C LEU A 251 -10.67 -6.76 6.38
N GLN A 252 -9.55 -6.36 5.76
CA GLN A 252 -8.76 -5.20 6.21
C GLN A 252 -8.99 -3.94 5.38
N GLY A 253 -8.20 -2.90 5.61
CA GLY A 253 -8.14 -1.75 4.70
C GLY A 253 -7.54 -2.12 3.34
N LEU A 254 -6.26 -2.48 3.36
CA LEU A 254 -5.56 -3.01 2.20
C LEU A 254 -4.84 -4.30 2.57
N THR A 255 -5.25 -5.40 1.94
CA THR A 255 -4.61 -6.70 2.12
C THR A 255 -3.70 -7.00 0.93
N LEU A 256 -2.47 -7.41 1.22
CA LEU A 256 -1.46 -7.76 0.23
C LEU A 256 -1.06 -9.23 0.38
N GLY A 257 -1.74 -10.12 -0.35
CA GLY A 257 -1.41 -11.54 -0.35
C GLY A 257 -0.39 -11.88 -1.44
N GLY A 258 0.84 -12.23 -1.09
CA GLY A 258 1.85 -12.71 -2.04
C GLY A 258 2.14 -11.72 -3.17
N THR A 259 2.07 -10.41 -2.91
CA THR A 259 2.30 -9.38 -3.93
C THR A 259 3.78 -9.28 -4.30
N GLY A 260 4.10 -9.19 -5.58
CA GLY A 260 5.49 -9.17 -6.05
C GLY A 260 6.13 -7.77 -6.08
N SER A 261 7.45 -7.74 -6.25
CA SER A 261 8.28 -6.53 -6.20
C SER A 261 8.07 -5.56 -7.38
N ALA A 262 7.36 -5.99 -8.42
CA ALA A 262 6.93 -5.13 -9.53
C ALA A 262 5.56 -4.49 -9.28
N THR A 263 4.95 -4.71 -8.11
CA THR A 263 3.76 -3.97 -7.65
C THR A 263 4.20 -2.63 -7.07
N VAL A 264 3.52 -1.54 -7.45
CA VAL A 264 3.82 -0.19 -6.97
C VAL A 264 2.78 0.23 -5.94
N LEU A 265 3.24 0.53 -4.72
CA LEU A 265 2.41 0.93 -3.58
C LEU A 265 3.00 2.22 -2.99
N ASP A 266 2.34 3.35 -3.24
CA ASP A 266 2.95 4.68 -3.07
C ASP A 266 1.89 5.73 -2.76
N HIS A 267 1.99 6.50 -1.66
CA HIS A 267 0.94 7.46 -1.26
C HIS A 267 -0.42 6.80 -1.07
N ILE A 268 -0.52 5.96 -0.04
CA ILE A 268 -1.76 5.26 0.33
C ILE A 268 -2.19 5.71 1.73
N GLN A 269 -3.44 6.12 1.85
CA GLN A 269 -4.05 6.46 3.12
C GLN A 269 -5.09 5.40 3.46
N ILE A 270 -4.98 4.84 4.65
CA ILE A 270 -6.05 4.06 5.25
C ILE A 270 -6.63 4.89 6.39
N HIS A 271 -7.95 5.04 6.42
CA HIS A 271 -8.64 5.79 7.45
C HIS A 271 -9.74 4.96 8.09
N ASN A 272 -9.65 4.75 9.41
CA ASN A 272 -10.63 4.04 10.22
C ASN A 272 -11.02 2.67 9.65
N SER A 273 -10.04 1.81 9.45
CA SER A 273 -10.32 0.38 9.30
C SER A 273 -10.83 -0.16 10.64
N SER A 274 -11.89 -0.98 10.67
CA SER A 274 -12.33 -1.65 11.91
C SER A 274 -11.46 -2.83 12.32
N ASP A 275 -10.38 -3.03 11.59
CA ASP A 275 -9.35 -4.01 11.82
C ASP A 275 -8.02 -3.37 11.37
N ASP A 276 -7.14 -4.12 10.73
CA ASP A 276 -5.87 -3.61 10.22
C ASP A 276 -6.01 -2.51 9.17
N GLY A 277 -5.10 -1.55 9.24
CA GLY A 277 -4.89 -0.56 8.20
C GLY A 277 -4.40 -1.24 6.92
N ILE A 278 -3.21 -1.83 6.99
CA ILE A 278 -2.61 -2.62 5.92
C ILE A 278 -2.10 -3.93 6.51
N GLU A 279 -2.48 -5.04 5.90
CA GLU A 279 -2.00 -6.37 6.28
C GLU A 279 -1.31 -7.05 5.10
N ILE A 280 -0.15 -7.64 5.33
CA ILE A 280 0.70 -8.21 4.30
C ILE A 280 0.99 -9.68 4.57
N PHE A 281 0.43 -10.55 3.74
CA PHE A 281 0.68 -11.98 3.81
C PHE A 281 1.73 -12.41 2.77
N GLY A 282 2.99 -12.48 3.18
CA GLY A 282 4.08 -12.90 2.30
C GLY A 282 4.32 -11.95 1.12
N GLY A 283 5.14 -12.39 0.16
CA GLY A 283 5.46 -11.60 -1.03
C GLY A 283 6.71 -10.71 -0.91
N ARG A 284 6.89 -9.83 -1.90
CA ARG A 284 8.11 -9.04 -2.16
C ARG A 284 7.83 -7.57 -2.50
N SER A 285 6.60 -7.11 -2.29
CA SER A 285 6.23 -5.72 -2.53
C SER A 285 6.95 -4.78 -1.56
N ASN A 286 7.23 -3.57 -2.04
CA ASN A 286 7.79 -2.49 -1.25
C ASN A 286 6.79 -1.34 -1.21
N LEU A 287 6.69 -0.65 -0.07
CA LEU A 287 5.69 0.39 0.17
C LEU A 287 6.37 1.71 0.54
N ARG A 288 5.83 2.83 0.08
CA ARG A 288 6.31 4.15 0.53
C ARG A 288 5.19 5.18 0.64
N TYR A 289 5.38 6.16 1.52
CA TYR A 289 4.43 7.24 1.75
C TYR A 289 3.07 6.71 2.19
N LEU A 290 3.00 6.20 3.43
CA LEU A 290 1.80 5.62 4.01
C LEU A 290 1.26 6.53 5.11
N ALA A 291 -0.06 6.76 5.07
CA ALA A 291 -0.78 7.46 6.14
C ALA A 291 -1.90 6.55 6.67
N ILE A 292 -1.66 5.92 7.80
CA ILE A 292 -2.62 5.00 8.44
C ILE A 292 -3.17 5.72 9.66
N THR A 293 -4.47 5.99 9.64
CA THR A 293 -5.14 6.80 10.66
C THR A 293 -6.33 6.06 11.23
N GLY A 294 -6.30 5.80 12.53
CA GLY A 294 -7.42 5.23 13.27
C GLY A 294 -7.79 3.80 12.91
N ALA A 295 -6.83 2.96 12.47
CA ALA A 295 -7.03 1.51 12.46
C ALA A 295 -7.53 1.06 13.84
N ASP A 296 -8.46 0.11 13.87
CA ASP A 296 -8.99 -0.39 15.14
C ASP A 296 -8.09 -1.48 15.70
N ASP A 297 -7.52 -2.33 14.84
CA ASP A 297 -6.45 -3.26 15.19
C ASP A 297 -5.08 -2.70 14.82
N ASP A 298 -4.29 -3.34 13.95
CA ASP A 298 -2.95 -2.92 13.65
C ASP A 298 -2.87 -1.82 12.59
N GLY A 299 -1.88 -0.94 12.76
CA GLY A 299 -1.58 0.05 11.72
C GLY A 299 -1.07 -0.66 10.48
N LEU A 300 0.05 -1.37 10.64
CA LEU A 300 0.70 -2.15 9.61
C LEU A 300 1.03 -3.54 10.18
N ASP A 301 0.35 -4.57 9.69
CA ASP A 301 0.65 -5.95 10.02
C ASP A 301 1.35 -6.66 8.85
N THR A 302 2.31 -7.51 9.18
CA THR A 302 3.06 -8.31 8.23
C THR A 302 3.22 -9.72 8.74
N ASP A 303 3.12 -10.66 7.80
CA ASP A 303 3.01 -12.05 8.14
C ASP A 303 3.61 -12.98 7.08
N VAL A 304 3.82 -14.23 7.49
CA VAL A 304 4.00 -15.40 6.62
C VAL A 304 5.03 -15.25 5.48
N GLY A 305 6.20 -14.70 5.82
CA GLY A 305 7.38 -14.74 4.96
C GLY A 305 7.51 -13.56 4.00
N TRP A 306 6.89 -12.43 4.35
CA TRP A 306 7.04 -11.20 3.60
C TRP A 306 8.49 -10.71 3.68
N GLN A 307 9.04 -10.28 2.55
CA GLN A 307 10.39 -9.71 2.47
C GLN A 307 10.34 -8.44 1.65
N GLY A 308 10.33 -7.29 2.30
CA GLY A 308 10.21 -6.00 1.62
C GLY A 308 10.73 -4.83 2.44
N PHE A 309 10.62 -3.65 1.82
CA PHE A 309 11.01 -2.36 2.37
C PHE A 309 9.79 -1.45 2.51
N VAL A 310 9.67 -0.77 3.64
CA VAL A 310 8.71 0.32 3.84
C VAL A 310 9.45 1.62 4.19
N GLN A 311 9.08 2.74 3.57
CA GLN A 311 9.62 4.05 3.92
C GLN A 311 8.59 5.18 3.96
N PHE A 312 8.70 6.09 4.92
CA PHE A 312 7.77 7.21 5.15
C PHE A 312 6.38 6.73 5.59
N VAL A 313 6.27 6.39 6.87
CA VAL A 313 5.04 5.82 7.45
C VAL A 313 4.54 6.65 8.62
N LEU A 314 3.35 7.20 8.48
CA LEU A 314 2.56 7.72 9.60
C LEU A 314 1.56 6.65 10.01
N ALA A 315 1.71 6.05 11.20
CA ALA A 315 0.69 5.20 11.79
C ALA A 315 0.19 5.87 13.08
N ILE A 316 -1.05 6.36 13.03
CA ILE A 316 -1.67 7.16 14.08
C ILE A 316 -2.92 6.42 14.52
N GLN A 317 -2.81 5.69 15.62
CA GLN A 317 -3.87 4.87 16.18
C GLN A 317 -5.02 5.74 16.72
N LYS A 318 -6.21 5.14 16.89
CA LYS A 318 -7.35 5.85 17.50
C LYS A 318 -7.23 5.85 19.03
N PRO A 319 -7.80 6.84 19.74
CA PRO A 319 -7.70 6.89 21.20
C PRO A 319 -8.43 5.77 21.93
N SER A 320 -9.49 5.23 21.32
CA SER A 320 -10.38 4.24 21.92
C SER A 320 -10.65 3.11 20.94
N ASN A 321 -9.70 2.19 20.81
CA ASN A 321 -9.85 0.99 19.98
C ASN A 321 -10.91 0.05 20.58
N THR A 322 -11.61 -0.71 19.73
CA THR A 322 -12.56 -1.74 20.20
C THR A 322 -11.88 -3.10 20.44
N THR A 323 -10.80 -3.39 19.72
CA THR A 323 -9.91 -4.54 19.95
C THR A 323 -8.88 -4.23 21.04
N GLY A 324 -8.38 -5.29 21.68
CA GLY A 324 -7.35 -5.24 22.71
C GLY A 324 -5.95 -5.57 22.18
N ASP A 325 -5.81 -5.98 20.92
CA ASP A 325 -4.55 -6.42 20.32
C ASP A 325 -3.98 -5.47 19.26
N ASN A 326 -4.27 -4.17 19.37
CA ASN A 326 -3.81 -3.16 18.42
C ASN A 326 -2.38 -2.67 18.69
N TYR A 327 -1.60 -2.53 17.63
CA TYR A 327 -0.26 -1.96 17.59
C TYR A 327 -0.16 -0.94 16.45
N SER A 328 0.86 -0.09 16.49
CA SER A 328 1.20 0.72 15.32
C SER A 328 1.77 -0.16 14.20
N THR A 329 2.44 -1.25 14.57
CA THR A 329 2.82 -2.33 13.66
C THR A 329 2.91 -3.66 14.41
N GLU A 330 2.43 -4.72 13.77
CA GLU A 330 2.62 -6.12 14.15
C GLU A 330 3.46 -6.85 13.08
N ILE A 331 4.23 -7.83 13.54
CA ILE A 331 5.11 -8.67 12.73
C ILE A 331 5.03 -10.09 13.27
N ASP A 332 4.56 -11.03 12.46
CA ASP A 332 4.43 -12.46 12.81
C ASP A 332 4.87 -13.41 11.68
N SER A 333 4.81 -14.73 11.94
CA SER A 333 5.15 -15.81 11.02
C SER A 333 4.21 -17.03 11.15
N ASN A 334 2.95 -16.83 11.53
CA ASN A 334 1.96 -17.91 11.78
C ASN A 334 2.53 -19.08 12.62
N ASN A 335 3.21 -18.77 13.72
CA ASN A 335 3.83 -19.73 14.66
C ASN A 335 4.85 -20.72 14.07
N ASN A 336 5.27 -20.56 12.81
CA ASN A 336 6.33 -21.35 12.20
C ASN A 336 7.53 -20.45 11.90
N GLU A 337 8.29 -20.16 12.95
CA GLU A 337 9.33 -19.14 13.00
C GLU A 337 10.51 -19.40 12.06
N ASP A 338 10.65 -20.63 11.54
CA ASP A 338 11.68 -21.05 10.59
C ASP A 338 11.13 -21.42 9.21
N ALA A 339 9.85 -21.13 8.95
CA ALA A 339 9.25 -21.35 7.63
C ALA A 339 9.96 -20.52 6.57
N LEU A 340 10.30 -21.16 5.44
CA LEU A 340 10.91 -20.48 4.30
C LEU A 340 9.84 -20.08 3.27
N PRO A 341 9.96 -18.90 2.64
CA PRO A 341 10.91 -17.84 2.95
C PRO A 341 10.65 -17.22 4.34
N ARG A 342 11.72 -16.90 5.08
CA ARG A 342 11.59 -16.17 6.36
C ARG A 342 10.99 -14.79 6.19
N GLN A 343 10.34 -14.30 7.23
CA GLN A 343 9.93 -12.90 7.38
C GLN A 343 11.15 -11.99 7.44
N ARG A 344 11.20 -10.94 6.60
CA ARG A 344 12.22 -9.87 6.63
C ARG A 344 11.56 -8.50 6.52
N TYR A 345 11.43 -7.85 7.66
CA TYR A 345 10.77 -6.56 7.79
C TYR A 345 11.80 -5.43 7.85
N ASN A 346 11.81 -4.53 6.87
CA ASN A 346 12.72 -3.38 6.85
C ASN A 346 11.91 -2.08 6.78
N LEU A 347 11.90 -1.32 7.87
CA LEU A 347 11.17 -0.07 7.99
C LEU A 347 12.12 1.12 8.21
N ALA A 348 11.99 2.13 7.37
CA ALA A 348 12.74 3.38 7.47
C ALA A 348 11.80 4.60 7.56
N ASN A 349 12.20 5.63 8.31
CA ASN A 349 11.47 6.91 8.38
C ASN A 349 9.99 6.72 8.73
N PHE A 350 9.72 6.44 10.00
CA PHE A 350 8.36 6.16 10.49
C PHE A 350 8.05 7.00 11.73
N THR A 351 6.80 7.38 11.87
CA THR A 351 6.25 8.01 13.08
C THR A 351 5.04 7.21 13.51
N PHE A 352 5.16 6.54 14.65
CA PHE A 352 4.10 5.80 15.30
C PHE A 352 3.54 6.61 16.46
N VAL A 353 2.24 6.82 16.43
CA VAL A 353 1.48 7.49 17.49
C VAL A 353 0.47 6.47 18.00
N GLN A 354 0.86 5.74 19.03
CA GLN A 354 0.00 4.83 19.75
C GLN A 354 -0.74 5.61 20.84
N THR A 355 -2.05 5.44 20.89
CA THR A 355 -2.94 6.12 21.83
C THR A 355 -3.79 5.15 22.64
N SER A 356 -3.88 3.90 22.21
CA SER A 356 -4.57 2.85 22.93
C SER A 356 -3.87 2.53 24.25
N THR A 357 -4.67 2.41 25.31
CA THR A 357 -4.23 1.87 26.61
C THR A 357 -4.64 0.40 26.79
N ALA A 358 -5.32 -0.19 25.80
CA ALA A 358 -5.76 -1.59 25.86
C ALA A 358 -4.62 -2.56 25.51
N THR A 359 -3.68 -2.10 24.68
CA THR A 359 -2.49 -2.86 24.27
C THR A 359 -1.32 -2.67 25.23
N ASN A 360 -0.34 -3.57 25.18
CA ASN A 360 0.86 -3.51 25.99
C ASN A 360 2.02 -2.71 25.37
N ALA A 361 2.00 -2.42 24.06
CA ALA A 361 3.05 -1.67 23.37
C ALA A 361 2.60 -0.99 22.06
N ALA A 362 3.49 -0.23 21.43
CA ALA A 362 3.26 0.33 20.10
C ALA A 362 3.79 -0.54 18.95
N ILE A 363 4.85 -1.32 19.20
CA ILE A 363 5.46 -2.26 18.25
C ILE A 363 5.39 -3.65 18.85
N ARG A 364 4.74 -4.57 18.14
CA ARG A 364 4.79 -6.00 18.42
C ARG A 364 5.64 -6.72 17.41
N LEU A 365 6.59 -7.51 17.92
CA LEU A 365 7.50 -8.30 17.11
C LEU A 365 7.53 -9.74 17.60
N ARG A 366 7.07 -10.66 16.76
CA ARG A 366 7.01 -12.10 17.04
C ARG A 366 7.41 -12.91 15.80
N GLY A 367 7.16 -14.22 15.83
CA GLY A 367 7.35 -15.09 14.66
C GLY A 367 8.81 -15.31 14.23
N GLY A 368 9.81 -15.07 15.09
CA GLY A 368 11.21 -15.20 14.69
C GLY A 368 11.64 -14.22 13.59
N ALA A 369 10.90 -13.14 13.34
CA ALA A 369 11.13 -12.28 12.18
C ALA A 369 12.47 -11.54 12.22
N ASP A 370 13.15 -11.47 11.06
CA ASP A 370 14.30 -10.58 10.87
C ASP A 370 13.79 -9.15 10.69
N ALA A 371 13.93 -8.29 11.71
CA ALA A 371 13.39 -6.93 11.67
C ALA A 371 14.48 -5.85 11.76
N VAL A 372 14.39 -4.84 10.90
CA VAL A 372 15.26 -3.66 10.89
C VAL A 372 14.40 -2.40 10.92
N PHE A 373 14.58 -1.58 11.95
CA PHE A 373 13.92 -0.30 12.14
C PHE A 373 14.95 0.83 12.11
N VAL A 374 14.79 1.79 11.20
CA VAL A 374 15.68 2.96 11.11
C VAL A 374 14.94 4.28 11.00
N ASN A 375 15.51 5.34 11.59
CA ASN A 375 14.98 6.71 11.52
C ASN A 375 13.53 6.83 12.03
N GLY A 376 13.25 6.24 13.18
CA GLY A 376 11.89 6.12 13.71
C GLY A 376 11.58 7.06 14.86
N ILE A 377 10.30 7.44 15.00
CA ILE A 377 9.74 8.02 16.22
C ILE A 377 8.59 7.12 16.68
N VAL A 378 8.62 6.69 17.94
CA VAL A 378 7.55 5.90 18.55
C VAL A 378 7.06 6.66 19.79
N SER A 379 5.81 7.09 19.76
CA SER A 379 5.14 7.77 20.85
C SER A 379 4.02 6.89 21.37
N ASN A 380 4.14 6.44 22.62
CA ASN A 380 3.07 5.79 23.37
C ASN A 380 3.02 6.32 24.81
N PRO A 381 2.41 7.50 25.03
CA PRO A 381 2.35 8.09 26.36
C PRO A 381 1.62 7.21 27.38
N GLY A 382 0.76 6.29 26.94
CA GLY A 382 -0.04 5.42 27.80
C GLY A 382 0.61 4.08 28.15
N GLY A 383 1.70 3.69 27.49
CA GLY A 383 2.22 2.32 27.59
C GLY A 383 3.66 2.15 27.11
N ALA A 384 3.99 0.95 26.63
CA ALA A 384 5.32 0.63 26.14
C ALA A 384 5.54 0.99 24.67
N CYS A 385 6.79 1.18 24.27
CA CYS A 385 7.13 1.35 22.85
C CYS A 385 7.28 -0.01 22.15
N LEU A 386 7.91 -0.98 22.80
CA LEU A 386 8.26 -2.27 22.22
C LEU A 386 7.81 -3.43 23.11
N ASN A 387 7.24 -4.47 22.49
CA ASN A 387 7.18 -5.81 23.04
C ASN A 387 7.70 -6.81 22.01
N VAL A 388 8.55 -7.73 22.46
CA VAL A 388 9.08 -8.82 21.63
C VAL A 388 8.60 -10.14 22.20
N ILE A 389 8.10 -11.05 21.36
CA ILE A 389 7.70 -12.40 21.72
C ILE A 389 8.59 -13.37 20.95
N ALA A 390 8.94 -14.50 21.57
CA ALA A 390 9.72 -15.54 20.94
C ALA A 390 9.23 -16.92 21.35
N GLY A 391 9.29 -17.87 20.43
CA GLY A 391 9.44 -19.28 20.75
C GLY A 391 10.84 -19.60 21.29
N ALA A 392 11.16 -20.89 21.40
CA ALA A 392 12.49 -21.34 21.78
C ALA A 392 12.86 -22.64 21.06
N ASP A 393 14.13 -22.74 20.67
CA ASP A 393 14.71 -23.91 20.02
C ASP A 393 16.15 -24.17 20.54
N ALA A 394 16.90 -25.01 19.83
CA ALA A 394 18.30 -25.29 20.19
C ALA A 394 19.23 -24.07 20.04
N GLY A 395 18.84 -23.05 19.26
CA GLY A 395 19.55 -21.80 19.07
C GLY A 395 19.21 -20.71 20.11
N GLY A 396 18.17 -20.92 20.91
CA GLY A 396 17.73 -20.01 21.96
C GLY A 396 16.31 -19.48 21.72
N LYS A 397 16.03 -18.26 22.16
CA LYS A 397 14.75 -17.59 21.91
C LYS A 397 14.73 -17.14 20.45
N THR A 398 13.84 -17.70 19.66
CA THR A 398 13.85 -17.64 18.18
C THR A 398 13.81 -16.25 17.59
N THR A 399 13.10 -15.30 18.20
CA THR A 399 13.08 -13.89 17.73
C THR A 399 14.32 -13.10 18.10
N ILE A 400 15.13 -13.53 19.08
CA ILE A 400 16.28 -12.76 19.58
C ILE A 400 17.60 -13.54 19.55
N ARG A 401 17.61 -14.70 18.91
CA ARG A 401 18.79 -15.57 18.83
C ARG A 401 19.80 -15.00 17.82
N PRO A 402 21.08 -15.41 17.89
CA PRO A 402 22.08 -15.03 16.89
C PRO A 402 21.74 -15.54 15.49
N ALA A 403 22.24 -14.84 14.48
CA ALA A 403 22.07 -15.21 13.07
C ALA A 403 22.49 -16.66 12.79
N ASN A 404 21.72 -17.34 11.95
CA ASN A 404 21.97 -18.71 11.53
C ASN A 404 21.69 -18.87 10.04
N ALA A 405 22.77 -18.93 9.25
CA ALA A 405 22.68 -19.06 7.80
C ALA A 405 21.97 -20.34 7.33
N ALA A 406 21.97 -21.42 8.11
CA ALA A 406 21.27 -22.66 7.76
C ALA A 406 19.74 -22.54 7.87
N LEU A 407 19.26 -21.56 8.65
CA LEU A 407 17.84 -21.24 8.82
C LEU A 407 17.41 -20.00 8.01
N GLU A 408 18.35 -19.41 7.25
CA GLU A 408 18.20 -18.10 6.59
C GLU A 408 17.89 -16.93 7.55
N ASP A 409 18.20 -17.10 8.83
CA ASP A 409 17.97 -16.18 9.95
C ASP A 409 19.11 -15.15 10.02
N ASN A 410 18.76 -13.87 9.94
CA ASN A 410 19.72 -12.76 9.98
C ASN A 410 20.05 -12.27 11.38
N GLY A 411 19.46 -12.90 12.40
CA GLY A 411 19.71 -12.67 13.81
C GLY A 411 18.71 -11.71 14.43
N PRO A 412 19.08 -11.12 15.58
CA PRO A 412 18.14 -10.37 16.38
C PRO A 412 17.69 -9.05 15.71
N PRO A 413 16.54 -8.50 16.11
CA PRO A 413 16.01 -7.24 15.60
C PRO A 413 16.98 -6.08 15.78
N VAL A 414 17.08 -5.23 14.77
CA VAL A 414 18.01 -4.11 14.70
C VAL A 414 17.28 -2.78 14.73
N PHE A 415 17.71 -1.87 15.59
CA PHE A 415 17.18 -0.51 15.70
C PHE A 415 18.31 0.50 15.48
N ASN A 416 18.18 1.47 14.57
CA ASN A 416 19.14 2.58 14.48
C ASN A 416 18.43 3.93 14.30
N SER A 417 18.84 4.93 15.09
CA SER A 417 18.23 6.27 15.06
C SER A 417 16.71 6.21 15.32
N VAL A 418 16.30 5.41 16.30
CA VAL A 418 14.91 5.28 16.75
C VAL A 418 14.73 6.00 18.08
N VAL A 419 13.70 6.84 18.17
CA VAL A 419 13.37 7.64 19.36
C VAL A 419 12.10 7.09 19.99
N PHE A 420 12.23 6.55 21.21
CA PHE A 420 11.14 6.11 22.06
C PHE A 420 10.72 7.23 23.02
N SER A 421 9.43 7.55 23.00
CA SER A 421 8.74 8.47 23.90
C SER A 421 7.53 7.75 24.49
N CYS A 422 7.79 6.90 25.47
CA CYS A 422 6.82 6.00 26.08
C CYS A 422 6.93 6.05 27.61
N THR A 423 5.84 5.69 28.31
CA THR A 423 5.84 5.67 29.79
C THR A 423 6.83 4.62 30.32
N THR A 424 6.87 3.46 29.66
CA THR A 424 7.96 2.49 29.78
C THR A 424 8.52 2.22 28.38
N PRO A 425 9.82 1.99 28.18
CA PRO A 425 10.31 1.71 26.83
C PRO A 425 9.95 0.31 26.34
N TYR A 426 9.88 -0.68 27.25
CA TYR A 426 9.72 -2.10 26.95
C TYR A 426 8.63 -2.74 27.81
N ALA A 427 7.84 -3.63 27.22
CA ALA A 427 6.91 -4.51 27.94
C ALA A 427 7.45 -5.94 27.94
N GLU A 428 7.67 -6.51 29.13
CA GLU A 428 8.03 -7.93 29.26
C GLU A 428 6.91 -8.81 28.72
N THR A 429 7.28 -9.87 28.01
CA THR A 429 6.32 -10.84 27.45
C THR A 429 6.57 -12.22 28.04
N ALA A 430 5.52 -13.00 28.21
CA ALA A 430 5.60 -14.41 28.59
C ALA A 430 4.53 -15.19 27.83
N VAL A 431 4.93 -15.92 26.79
CA VAL A 431 4.04 -16.69 25.91
C VAL A 431 4.54 -18.12 25.87
N ASN A 432 3.64 -19.10 26.05
CA ASN A 432 3.98 -20.52 26.03
C ASN A 432 5.15 -20.92 26.96
N GLY A 433 5.29 -20.24 28.09
CA GLY A 433 6.37 -20.47 29.06
C GLY A 433 7.73 -19.89 28.67
N ILE A 434 7.82 -19.16 27.56
CA ILE A 434 9.01 -18.43 27.14
C ILE A 434 8.83 -16.95 27.46
N THR A 435 9.75 -16.40 28.25
CA THR A 435 9.74 -14.99 28.65
C THR A 435 10.79 -14.20 27.88
N VAL A 436 10.43 -13.07 27.27
CA VAL A 436 11.40 -12.09 26.75
C VAL A 436 11.41 -10.89 27.69
N THR A 437 12.49 -10.77 28.47
CA THR A 437 12.61 -9.79 29.55
C THR A 437 12.81 -8.37 29.02
N THR A 438 12.47 -7.37 29.84
CA THR A 438 12.78 -5.96 29.53
C THR A 438 14.28 -5.72 29.31
N ALA A 439 15.15 -6.44 30.03
CA ALA A 439 16.61 -6.33 29.89
C ALA A 439 17.10 -6.86 28.53
N GLU A 440 16.51 -7.95 28.03
CA GLU A 440 16.82 -8.48 26.70
C GLU A 440 16.37 -7.52 25.61
N GLN A 441 15.15 -6.99 25.70
CA GLN A 441 14.65 -5.98 24.74
C GLN A 441 15.47 -4.69 24.76
N GLN A 442 15.91 -4.26 25.95
CA GLN A 442 16.83 -3.15 26.09
C GLN A 442 18.18 -3.43 25.42
N ALA A 443 18.73 -4.63 25.58
CA ALA A 443 19.99 -5.01 24.92
C ALA A 443 19.88 -4.95 23.39
N LEU A 444 18.76 -5.40 22.82
CA LEU A 444 18.48 -5.29 21.38
C LEU A 444 18.51 -3.83 20.91
N PHE A 445 17.77 -2.97 21.61
CA PHE A 445 17.66 -1.56 21.25
C PHE A 445 18.99 -0.81 21.43
N ARG A 446 19.78 -1.14 22.45
CA ARG A 446 21.11 -0.54 22.71
C ARG A 446 22.20 -1.02 21.77
N ALA A 447 22.02 -2.17 21.12
CA ALA A 447 23.02 -2.70 20.20
C ALA A 447 23.22 -1.81 18.97
N GLY A 448 22.20 -1.05 18.59
CA GLY A 448 22.27 -0.09 17.50
C GLY A 448 22.78 1.29 17.89
N SER A 449 22.79 2.20 16.92
CA SER A 449 23.35 3.55 17.03
C SER A 449 22.27 4.62 17.09
N ASN A 450 22.57 5.74 17.76
CA ASN A 450 21.73 6.95 17.84
C ASN A 450 20.30 6.74 18.36
N ASN A 451 20.04 5.64 19.07
CA ASN A 451 18.73 5.37 19.64
C ASN A 451 18.50 6.19 20.92
N THR A 452 17.23 6.52 21.21
CA THR A 452 16.82 7.20 22.45
C THR A 452 15.72 6.41 23.13
N GLU A 453 15.98 5.88 24.33
CA GLU A 453 15.05 5.00 25.06
C GLU A 453 14.02 5.72 25.91
N ALA A 454 14.37 6.89 26.43
CA ALA A 454 13.66 7.54 27.52
C ALA A 454 13.42 9.03 27.23
N ALA A 455 12.99 9.36 26.01
CA ALA A 455 12.49 10.70 25.78
C ALA A 455 11.24 10.91 26.63
N ALA A 456 11.05 12.12 27.17
CA ALA A 456 9.89 12.42 28.00
C ALA A 456 8.61 12.17 27.20
N ALA A 457 7.65 11.44 27.78
CA ALA A 457 6.40 11.10 27.09
C ALA A 457 5.71 12.35 26.54
N GLY A 458 5.32 12.32 25.26
CA GLY A 458 4.67 13.43 24.56
C GLY A 458 5.59 14.59 24.18
N SER A 459 6.92 14.48 24.37
CA SER A 459 7.86 15.58 24.07
C SER A 459 8.45 15.55 22.66
N VAL A 460 8.31 14.42 21.95
CA VAL A 460 9.01 14.18 20.69
C VAL A 460 8.21 14.51 19.45
N LEU A 461 6.94 14.91 19.62
CA LEU A 461 6.03 15.27 18.55
C LEU A 461 5.33 16.60 18.84
N THR A 462 5.02 17.35 17.78
CA THR A 462 4.12 18.50 17.79
C THR A 462 3.12 18.38 16.64
N GLY A 463 1.91 18.94 16.79
CA GLY A 463 0.87 18.81 15.77
C GLY A 463 0.56 17.35 15.41
N THR A 464 0.52 16.47 16.42
CA THR A 464 0.33 15.01 16.34
C THR A 464 1.55 14.23 15.84
N PHE A 465 2.16 14.59 14.71
CA PHE A 465 3.15 13.72 14.05
C PHE A 465 4.44 14.41 13.56
N LEU A 466 4.57 15.73 13.73
CA LEU A 466 5.80 16.43 13.34
C LEU A 466 6.89 16.21 14.41
N PRO A 467 8.14 15.88 14.05
CA PRO A 467 9.23 15.73 15.00
C PRO A 467 9.44 16.99 15.85
N ALA A 468 9.67 16.79 17.15
CA ALA A 468 9.99 17.82 18.11
C ALA A 468 11.02 17.30 19.15
N GLY A 469 11.52 18.20 20.00
CA GLY A 469 12.41 17.83 21.10
C GLY A 469 13.64 17.08 20.62
N VAL A 470 13.93 15.93 21.24
CA VAL A 470 15.12 15.13 20.88
C VAL A 470 15.02 14.60 19.45
N ALA A 471 13.82 14.26 18.97
CA ALA A 471 13.60 13.71 17.64
C ALA A 471 13.98 14.68 16.52
N SER A 472 13.86 15.99 16.70
CA SER A 472 14.30 16.95 15.67
C SER A 472 15.83 17.13 15.60
N THR A 473 16.58 16.50 16.51
CA THR A 473 18.04 16.63 16.61
C THR A 473 18.78 15.30 16.53
N THR A 474 18.08 14.17 16.62
CA THR A 474 18.67 12.84 16.50
C THR A 474 19.35 12.67 15.15
N THR A 475 20.60 12.22 15.16
CA THR A 475 21.34 11.92 13.92
C THR A 475 20.69 10.74 13.23
N ALA A 476 20.27 10.92 11.97
CA ALA A 476 19.67 9.87 11.16
C ALA A 476 20.69 8.83 10.67
N PHE A 477 20.23 7.60 10.54
CA PHE A 477 20.89 6.49 9.88
C PHE A 477 20.73 6.61 8.36
N ASN A 478 21.77 6.24 7.60
CA ASN A 478 21.68 6.23 6.15
C ASN A 478 20.91 5.00 5.64
N ALA A 479 19.58 5.09 5.55
CA ALA A 479 18.71 3.98 5.13
C ALA A 479 19.05 3.42 3.74
N SER A 480 19.70 4.20 2.86
CA SER A 480 20.08 3.72 1.53
C SER A 480 21.10 2.58 1.55
N THR A 481 21.84 2.41 2.66
CA THR A 481 22.81 1.31 2.82
C THR A 481 22.15 -0.05 3.08
N LEU A 482 20.85 -0.07 3.39
CA LEU A 482 20.08 -1.31 3.56
C LEU A 482 19.57 -1.87 2.22
N ASN A 483 19.65 -1.09 1.14
CA ASN A 483 19.26 -1.58 -0.18
C ASN A 483 20.20 -2.72 -0.63
N PRO A 484 19.66 -3.82 -1.17
CA PRO A 484 20.44 -4.81 -1.88
C PRO A 484 21.25 -4.16 -3.00
N SER A 485 22.45 -4.69 -3.25
CA SER A 485 23.36 -4.20 -4.29
C SER A 485 22.64 -4.01 -5.63
N GLY A 486 22.71 -2.81 -6.20
CA GLY A 486 22.09 -2.46 -7.47
C GLY A 486 20.63 -2.02 -7.38
N THR A 487 20.06 -1.91 -6.19
CA THR A 487 18.71 -1.35 -5.96
C THR A 487 18.79 -0.02 -5.20
N ALA A 488 17.71 0.76 -5.25
CA ALA A 488 17.66 2.11 -4.67
C ALA A 488 16.26 2.45 -4.13
N PHE A 489 15.61 1.50 -3.45
CA PHE A 489 14.28 1.73 -2.90
C PHE A 489 14.36 2.70 -1.71
N LEU A 490 15.08 2.35 -0.67
CA LEU A 490 15.27 3.20 0.50
C LEU A 490 16.14 4.40 0.14
N VAL A 491 15.64 5.61 0.38
CA VAL A 491 16.39 6.85 0.18
C VAL A 491 17.03 7.31 1.49
N ASN A 492 18.19 7.96 1.40
CA ASN A 492 18.81 8.57 2.57
C ASN A 492 18.06 9.84 2.99
N THR A 493 17.83 9.99 4.29
CA THR A 493 17.24 11.19 4.91
C THR A 493 18.16 11.72 6.00
N SER A 494 18.08 13.01 6.30
CA SER A 494 18.88 13.65 7.34
C SER A 494 18.12 13.84 8.66
N TYR A 495 16.99 13.13 8.84
CA TYR A 495 16.08 13.29 9.97
C TYR A 495 15.50 11.93 10.40
N VAL A 496 15.00 11.87 11.63
CA VAL A 496 14.20 10.75 12.14
C VAL A 496 12.71 11.10 12.10
N GLY A 497 11.86 10.09 11.96
CA GLY A 497 10.43 10.25 11.74
C GLY A 497 10.05 10.10 10.26
N ALA A 498 8.74 10.04 10.01
CA ALA A 498 8.18 9.96 8.66
C ALA A 498 8.22 11.28 7.89
N VAL A 499 8.39 12.40 8.60
CA VAL A 499 8.42 13.75 8.03
C VAL A 499 9.60 14.51 8.61
N ASN A 500 10.22 15.39 7.83
CA ASN A 500 11.36 16.18 8.29
C ASN A 500 10.98 17.26 9.33
N GLY A 501 9.72 17.71 9.27
CA GLY A 501 9.21 18.81 10.08
C GLY A 501 8.12 19.56 9.33
N SER A 502 7.81 20.78 9.77
CA SER A 502 6.66 21.56 9.25
C SER A 502 6.75 21.97 7.78
N THR A 503 7.95 21.93 7.19
CA THR A 503 8.17 22.24 5.77
C THR A 503 8.00 21.04 4.86
N ASP A 504 7.89 19.83 5.41
CA ASP A 504 7.58 18.63 4.65
C ASP A 504 6.09 18.60 4.31
N THR A 505 5.78 18.21 3.07
CA THR A 505 4.42 18.29 2.52
C THR A 505 4.01 17.06 1.74
N TRP A 506 4.80 15.97 1.75
CA TRP A 506 4.46 14.78 0.96
C TRP A 506 3.08 14.21 1.29
N TYR A 507 2.58 14.42 2.52
CA TYR A 507 1.30 13.96 3.01
C TYR A 507 0.11 14.87 2.64
N ARG A 508 0.33 16.04 2.04
CA ARG A 508 -0.71 17.06 1.83
C ARG A 508 -1.48 16.84 0.53
N GLY A 509 -2.73 17.29 0.48
CA GLY A 509 -3.55 17.32 -0.75
C GLY A 509 -4.25 16.00 -1.07
N TRP A 510 -3.54 14.87 -0.94
CA TRP A 510 -4.08 13.56 -1.28
C TRP A 510 -4.55 12.75 -0.08
N THR A 511 -4.22 13.17 1.14
CA THR A 511 -4.79 12.62 2.38
C THR A 511 -6.07 13.36 2.75
N CYS A 512 -6.82 12.82 3.71
CA CYS A 512 -7.94 13.48 4.36
C CYS A 512 -7.70 13.68 5.86
N ASN A 513 -8.21 14.79 6.38
CA ASN A 513 -8.17 15.21 7.78
C ASN A 513 -9.25 14.52 8.61
N SER A 514 -8.92 14.19 9.86
CA SER A 514 -9.86 13.71 10.88
C SER A 514 -9.42 14.19 12.26
N ASN A 515 -10.19 13.84 13.30
CA ASN A 515 -9.75 14.02 14.69
C ASN A 515 -8.48 13.21 15.07
N ARG A 516 -8.01 12.28 14.22
CA ARG A 516 -6.74 11.55 14.43
C ARG A 516 -5.55 12.40 14.00
N ALA A 517 -5.64 13.02 12.84
CA ALA A 517 -4.56 13.80 12.26
C ALA A 517 -5.08 14.89 11.33
N SER A 518 -4.41 16.05 11.40
CA SER A 518 -4.59 17.14 10.44
C SER A 518 -3.37 17.23 9.54
N PHE A 519 -3.59 16.97 8.26
CA PHE A 519 -2.63 17.04 7.15
C PHE A 519 -2.62 18.41 6.47
N GLY A 520 -3.25 19.41 7.07
CA GLY A 520 -3.27 20.79 6.59
C GLY A 520 -4.49 21.12 5.72
N THR A 521 -4.55 22.38 5.29
CA THR A 521 -5.74 22.98 4.65
C THR A 521 -5.97 22.54 3.21
N THR A 522 -4.97 21.92 2.55
CA THR A 522 -5.13 21.35 1.21
C THR A 522 -5.75 19.97 1.24
N SER A 523 -5.72 19.27 2.38
CA SER A 523 -6.42 18.01 2.59
C SER A 523 -7.86 18.29 3.04
N SER A 524 -8.84 17.61 2.44
CA SER A 524 -10.25 17.71 2.84
C SER A 524 -10.55 16.89 4.09
N ALA A 525 -11.69 17.07 4.74
CA ALA A 525 -12.11 16.18 5.83
C ALA A 525 -12.41 14.77 5.29
N CYS A 526 -12.13 13.71 6.05
CA CYS A 526 -12.45 12.33 5.66
C CYS A 526 -13.97 12.09 5.56
N THR A 527 -14.77 12.88 6.28
CA THR A 527 -16.23 12.90 6.18
C THR A 527 -16.74 13.62 4.92
N ALA A 528 -15.89 14.38 4.25
CA ALA A 528 -16.21 15.11 3.03
C ALA A 528 -15.74 14.36 1.77
N LEU A 529 -16.45 14.58 0.67
CA LEU A 529 -16.13 14.03 -0.65
C LEU A 529 -15.84 15.16 -1.65
N PRO A 530 -15.02 14.92 -2.68
CA PRO A 530 -14.78 15.89 -3.74
C PRO A 530 -16.09 16.25 -4.45
N THR A 531 -16.37 17.55 -4.61
CA THR A 531 -17.60 18.03 -5.26
C THR A 531 -17.56 17.97 -6.80
N SER A 532 -16.40 17.63 -7.39
CA SER A 532 -16.17 17.58 -8.84
C SER A 532 -15.28 16.42 -9.24
#